data_AF-A0A4Y2R0W4-F1
#
_entry.id   AF-A0A4Y2R0W4-F1
#
_cell.length_a   1.000
_cell.length_b   1.000
_cell.length_c   1.000
_cell.angle_alpha   90.00
_cell.angle_beta   90.00
_cell.angle_gamma   90.00
#
_symmetry.space_group_name_H-M   'P 1'
#
loop_
_entity.id
_entity.type
_entity.pdbx_description
1 polymer ?
#
loop_
_entity_poly.entity_id
_entity_poly.type
_entity_poly.pdbx_seq_one_letter_code
_entity_poly.pdbx_strand_id
1 'polypeptide(L)'
;MAIRNNSCFLSSQDFIRFNYDVLSVNDPYFWESKVTEFPTGIRKYFYDYKPITVFLIPNPDIMIFPLKILKKLVGIEIELCGEKFLMIWIYCPQVKNFVRI
;
A
#
# COMPACT_ATOMS: atom_id res chain seq x y z
N MET A 1 10.94 -12.50 -3.21
CA MET A 1 9.83 -11.58 -2.87
C MET A 1 10.07 -11.00 -1.49
N ALA A 2 10.27 -9.69 -1.38
CA ALA A 2 10.38 -9.00 -0.08
C ALA A 2 9.13 -8.14 0.14
N ILE A 3 8.27 -8.57 1.06
CA ILE A 3 7.09 -7.80 1.53
C ILE A 3 7.53 -7.08 2.81
N ARG A 4 7.48 -5.74 2.84
CA ARG A 4 7.83 -4.96 4.04
C ARG A 4 6.70 -4.03 4.46
N ASN A 5 6.56 -3.88 5.78
CA ASN A 5 5.68 -2.91 6.42
C ASN A 5 6.55 -1.73 6.89
N ASN A 6 6.39 -0.56 6.27
CA ASN A 6 7.07 0.65 6.72
C ASN A 6 6.05 1.62 7.34
N SER A 7 6.27 1.98 8.60
CA SER A 7 5.48 2.94 9.37
C SER A 7 6.08 4.35 9.36
N CYS A 8 7.15 4.59 8.60
CA CYS A 8 7.82 5.88 8.49
C CYS A 8 7.96 6.29 7.01
N PHE A 9 8.02 7.60 6.76
CA PHE A 9 8.14 8.25 5.44
C PHE A 9 8.96 7.42 4.45
N LEU A 10 8.28 6.90 3.42
CA LEU A 10 8.91 6.17 2.31
C LEU A 10 9.46 7.18 1.32
N SER A 11 10.77 7.29 1.24
CA SER A 11 11.42 8.11 0.21
C SER A 11 11.43 7.37 -1.13
N SER A 12 11.44 8.11 -2.23
CA SER A 12 11.65 7.56 -3.57
C SER A 12 12.97 6.76 -3.66
N GLN A 13 13.97 7.10 -2.84
CA GLN A 13 15.25 6.38 -2.76
C GLN A 13 15.11 4.98 -2.14
N ASP A 14 14.14 4.77 -1.25
CA ASP A 14 13.91 3.47 -0.63
C ASP A 14 13.41 2.44 -1.65
N PHE A 15 12.64 2.88 -2.65
CA PHE A 15 12.19 2.00 -3.74
C PHE A 15 13.37 1.46 -4.56
N ILE A 16 14.35 2.33 -4.86
CA ILE A 16 15.56 1.94 -5.61
C ILE A 16 16.44 1.05 -4.76
N ARG A 17 16.65 1.42 -3.49
CA ARG A 17 17.58 0.72 -2.60
C ARG A 17 17.11 -0.70 -2.25
N PHE A 18 15.83 -0.88 -1.98
CA PHE A 18 15.31 -2.15 -1.49
C PHE A 18 14.66 -3.01 -2.56
N ASN A 19 14.40 -2.46 -3.76
CA ASN A 19 13.83 -3.18 -4.89
C ASN A 19 12.56 -3.98 -4.53
N TYR A 20 11.55 -3.29 -3.97
CA TYR A 20 10.31 -3.91 -3.52
C TYR A 20 9.45 -4.41 -4.68
N ASP A 21 8.90 -5.61 -4.53
CA ASP A 21 7.91 -6.16 -5.45
C ASP A 21 6.51 -5.59 -5.18
N VAL A 22 6.13 -5.58 -3.89
CA VAL A 22 4.83 -5.11 -3.38
C VAL A 22 5.05 -4.44 -2.03
N LEU A 23 4.39 -3.30 -1.82
CA LEU A 23 4.49 -2.52 -0.59
C LEU A 23 3.11 -2.05 -0.12
N SER A 24 2.81 -2.24 1.16
CA SER A 24 1.62 -1.70 1.82
C SER A 24 1.99 -0.53 2.71
N VAL A 25 1.25 0.58 2.60
CA VAL A 25 1.52 1.81 3.35
C VAL A 25 0.24 2.26 4.07
N ASN A 26 0.43 2.70 5.32
CA ASN A 26 -0.60 3.36 6.12
C ASN A 26 -0.37 4.87 6.14
N ASP A 27 -1.47 5.62 6.18
CA ASP A 27 -1.49 7.08 6.26
C ASP A 27 -0.58 7.77 5.24
N PRO A 28 -0.77 7.50 3.93
CA PRO A 28 0.08 8.09 2.89
C PRO A 28 -0.11 9.61 2.83
N TYR A 29 0.98 10.35 2.61
CA TYR A 29 0.91 11.79 2.36
C TYR A 29 0.06 12.07 1.11
N PHE A 30 -0.91 12.99 1.26
CA PHE A 30 -1.94 13.24 0.24
C PHE A 30 -2.07 14.74 -0.01
N TRP A 31 -1.79 15.15 -1.26
CA TRP A 31 -1.97 16.52 -1.74
C TRP A 31 -2.85 16.50 -3.00
N GLU A 32 -3.87 17.37 -3.07
CA GLU A 32 -4.75 17.52 -4.25
C GLU A 32 -5.29 16.21 -4.83
N SER A 33 -5.77 15.32 -3.97
CA SER A 33 -6.31 14.04 -4.42
C SER A 33 -5.29 13.05 -5.02
N LYS A 34 -3.99 13.34 -4.90
CA LYS A 34 -2.91 12.51 -5.43
C LYS A 34 -1.98 12.07 -4.30
N VAL A 35 -1.57 10.82 -4.38
CA VAL A 35 -0.44 10.32 -3.59
C VAL A 35 0.85 10.74 -4.32
N THR A 36 1.32 11.94 -4.00
CA THR A 36 2.27 12.74 -4.79
C THR A 36 3.73 12.33 -4.66
N GLU A 37 4.11 11.58 -3.63
CA GLU A 37 5.54 11.28 -3.35
C GLU A 37 6.08 10.02 -4.02
N PHE A 38 5.22 9.21 -4.64
CA PHE A 38 5.64 7.97 -5.28
C PHE A 38 5.96 8.18 -6.77
N PRO A 39 7.11 7.63 -7.25
CA PRO A 39 7.50 7.68 -8.66
C PRO A 39 6.36 7.33 -9.63
N THR A 40 6.32 8.01 -10.78
CA THR A 40 5.26 7.90 -11.79
C THR A 40 5.10 6.51 -12.39
N GLY A 41 6.14 5.66 -12.33
CA GLY A 41 6.11 4.27 -12.82
C GLY A 41 5.51 3.25 -11.84
N ILE A 42 5.23 3.63 -10.59
CA ILE A 42 4.68 2.71 -9.59
C ILE A 42 3.17 2.61 -9.75
N ARG A 43 2.63 1.40 -9.90
CA ARG A 43 1.19 1.16 -9.88
C ARG A 43 0.67 1.30 -8.44
N LYS A 44 -0.40 2.06 -8.25
CA LYS A 44 -0.92 2.43 -6.93
C LYS A 44 -2.38 2.00 -6.82
N TYR A 45 -2.75 1.35 -5.72
CA TYR A 45 -4.12 0.92 -5.43
C TYR A 45 -4.55 1.53 -4.11
N PHE A 46 -5.42 2.54 -4.17
CA PHE A 46 -5.90 3.30 -3.01
C PHE A 46 -7.29 3.88 -3.29
N TYR A 47 -7.95 4.34 -2.22
CA TYR A 47 -9.23 5.01 -2.29
C TYR A 47 -9.09 6.48 -2.71
N ASP A 48 -9.83 6.93 -3.73
CA ASP A 48 -9.61 8.22 -4.41
C ASP A 48 -9.70 9.46 -3.51
N TYR A 49 -10.41 9.39 -2.37
CA TYR A 49 -10.59 10.53 -1.47
C TYR A 49 -9.99 10.31 -0.08
N LYS A 50 -8.82 10.92 0.17
CA LYS A 50 -8.08 10.85 1.45
C LYS A 50 -7.85 9.39 1.89
N PRO A 51 -7.09 8.59 1.11
CA PRO A 51 -6.82 7.20 1.45
C PRO A 51 -6.06 7.09 2.76
N ILE A 52 -6.38 6.07 3.56
CA ILE A 52 -5.65 5.73 4.79
C ILE A 52 -4.75 4.51 4.56
N THR A 53 -5.03 3.74 3.51
CA THR A 53 -4.31 2.53 3.11
C THR A 53 -3.99 2.59 1.63
N VAL A 54 -2.78 2.17 1.23
CA VAL A 54 -2.40 2.05 -0.17
C VAL A 54 -1.51 0.83 -0.39
N PHE A 55 -1.72 0.14 -1.51
CA PHE A 55 -0.73 -0.77 -2.09
C PHE A 55 0.04 -0.06 -3.20
N LEU A 56 1.35 -0.28 -3.22
CA LEU A 56 2.29 0.24 -4.19
C LEU A 56 3.02 -0.95 -4.82
N ILE A 57 3.05 -0.97 -6.13
CA ILE A 57 3.56 -2.10 -6.91
C ILE A 57 4.59 -1.56 -7.90
N PRO A 58 5.88 -1.54 -7.51
CA PRO A 58 6.96 -1.08 -8.38
C PRO A 58 7.28 -2.10 -9.48
N ASN A 59 7.14 -3.40 -9.21
CA ASN A 59 7.44 -4.44 -10.18
C ASN A 59 6.32 -4.51 -11.24
N PRO A 60 6.60 -4.23 -12.53
CA PRO A 60 5.59 -4.22 -13.59
C PRO A 60 5.16 -5.63 -14.02
N ASP A 61 5.98 -6.65 -13.77
CA ASP A 61 5.75 -8.03 -14.25
C ASP A 61 4.68 -8.76 -13.43
N ILE A 62 4.34 -8.24 -12.25
CA ILE A 62 3.29 -8.81 -11.40
C ILE A 62 1.92 -8.48 -12.01
N MET A 63 1.11 -9.50 -12.30
CA MET A 63 -0.29 -9.30 -12.68
C MET A 63 -1.12 -9.04 -11.42
N ILE A 64 -2.00 -8.04 -11.48
CA ILE A 64 -2.77 -7.58 -10.32
C ILE A 64 -4.22 -7.34 -10.70
N PHE A 65 -5.10 -7.88 -9.88
CA PHE A 65 -6.54 -7.71 -10.00
C PHE A 65 -7.07 -7.01 -8.73
N PRO A 66 -7.53 -5.75 -8.83
CA PRO A 66 -8.13 -5.08 -7.70
C PRO A 66 -9.48 -5.74 -7.37
N LEU A 67 -9.64 -6.24 -6.14
CA LEU A 67 -10.87 -6.89 -5.71
C LEU A 67 -11.78 -5.93 -4.95
N LYS A 68 -11.21 -5.21 -3.97
CA LYS A 68 -11.97 -4.27 -3.14
C LYS A 68 -11.09 -3.12 -2.68
N ILE A 69 -11.53 -1.90 -2.98
CA ILE A 69 -10.83 -0.68 -2.54
C ILE A 69 -11.80 0.15 -1.71
N LEU A 70 -11.48 0.30 -0.43
CA LEU A 70 -12.18 1.11 0.56
C LEU A 70 -11.16 2.01 1.27
N LYS A 71 -11.64 3.05 1.94
CA LYS A 71 -10.77 4.03 2.62
C LYS A 71 -9.77 3.42 3.60
N LYS A 72 -10.15 2.35 4.31
CA LYS A 72 -9.35 1.65 5.34
C LYS A 72 -8.95 0.24 4.93
N LEU A 73 -9.33 -0.22 3.73
CA LEU A 73 -9.11 -1.58 3.30
C LEU A 73 -8.80 -1.60 1.81
N VAL A 74 -7.68 -2.22 1.44
CA VAL A 74 -7.38 -2.51 0.04
C VAL A 74 -7.15 -4.01 -0.08
N GLY A 75 -7.93 -4.68 -0.92
CA GLY A 75 -7.79 -6.08 -1.29
C GLY A 75 -7.43 -6.19 -2.76
N ILE A 76 -6.31 -6.86 -3.04
CA ILE A 76 -5.83 -7.17 -4.39
C ILE A 76 -5.56 -8.68 -4.49
N GLU A 77 -5.81 -9.25 -5.65
CA GLU A 77 -5.26 -10.55 -6.04
C GLU A 77 -4.01 -10.28 -6.88
N ILE A 78 -2.94 -11.01 -6.60
CA ILE A 78 -1.72 -11.00 -7.41
C ILE A 78 -1.47 -12.40 -7.98
N GLU A 79 -0.90 -12.46 -9.17
CA GLU A 79 -0.44 -13.71 -9.77
C GLU A 79 1.08 -13.70 -9.84
N LEU A 80 1.71 -14.73 -9.25
CA LEU A 80 3.15 -14.92 -9.22
C LEU A 80 3.46 -16.38 -9.58
N CYS A 81 4.28 -16.59 -10.61
CA CYS A 81 4.68 -17.92 -11.06
C CYS A 81 3.51 -18.88 -11.34
N GLY A 82 2.37 -18.35 -11.80
CA GLY A 82 1.14 -19.12 -12.05
C GLY A 82 0.29 -19.41 -10.80
N GLU A 83 0.71 -18.96 -9.62
CA GLU A 83 -0.05 -19.05 -8.38
C GLU A 83 -0.73 -17.72 -8.05
N LYS A 84 -1.96 -17.80 -7.53
CA LYS A 84 -2.76 -16.64 -7.13
C LYS A 84 -2.70 -16.42 -5.63
N PHE A 85 -2.38 -15.19 -5.23
CA PHE A 85 -2.33 -14.78 -3.83
C PHE A 85 -3.32 -13.65 -3.58
N LEU A 86 -4.11 -13.81 -2.53
CA LEU A 86 -4.97 -12.75 -2.02
C LEU A 86 -4.19 -11.90 -1.02
N MET A 87 -3.98 -10.63 -1.32
CA MET A 87 -3.37 -9.66 -0.42
C MET A 87 -4.42 -8.68 0.08
N ILE A 88 -4.58 -8.61 1.41
CA ILE A 88 -5.49 -7.68 2.05
C ILE A 88 -4.69 -6.81 3.01
N TRP A 89 -4.86 -5.49 2.86
CA TRP A 89 -4.30 -4.51 3.76
C TRP A 89 -5.41 -3.73 4.44
N ILE A 90 -5.40 -3.71 5.78
CA ILE A 90 -6.43 -3.10 6.60
C ILE A 90 -5.76 -2.11 7.57
N TYR A 91 -6.23 -0.87 7.56
CA TYR A 91 -5.87 0.09 8.59
C TYR A 91 -6.73 -0.11 9.83
N CYS A 92 -6.09 -0.54 10.91
CA CYS A 92 -6.68 -0.62 12.23
C CYS A 92 -6.21 0.58 13.06
N PRO A 93 -7.08 1.57 13.36
CA PRO A 93 -6.72 2.68 14.24
C PRO A 93 -6.43 2.15 15.65
N GLN A 94 -5.42 2.70 16.32
CA GLN A 94 -5.17 2.39 17.73
C GLN A 94 -6.37 2.82 18.57
N VAL A 95 -6.92 1.89 19.37
CA VAL A 95 -7.97 2.20 20.33
C VAL A 95 -7.31 2.87 21.54
N LYS A 96 -7.53 4.17 21.73
CA LYS A 96 -7.14 4.87 22.97
C LYS A 96 -8.11 4.49 24.10
N ASN A 97 -7.94 3.32 24.68
CA ASN A 97 -8.54 3.03 25.98
C ASN A 97 -7.64 3.64 27.06
N PHE A 98 -7.82 4.93 27.34
CA PHE A 98 -7.38 5.49 28.63
C PHE A 98 -8.34 4.97 29.71
N VAL A 99 -8.06 3.81 30.25
CA VAL A 99 -8.58 3.46 31.59
C VAL A 99 -7.68 4.21 32.58
N ARG A 100 -8.17 5.34 33.09
CA ARG A 100 -7.66 5.85 34.37
C ARG A 100 -8.09 4.84 35.43
N ILE A 101 -7.13 4.05 35.93
CA ILE A 101 -7.25 3.37 37.22
C ILE A 101 -6.91 4.41 38.29
#